data_AF-A0A967CZU2-F1
#
_entry.id   AF-A0A967CZU2-F1
#
_cell.length_a   1.000
_cell.length_b   1.000
_cell.length_c   1.000
_cell.angle_alpha   90.00
_cell.angle_beta   90.00
_cell.angle_gamma   90.00
#
_symmetry.space_group_name_H-M   'P 1'
#
loop_
_entity.id
_entity.type
_entity.pdbx_description
1 polymer ?
#
loop_
_entity_poly.entity_id
_entity_poly.type
_entity_poly.pdbx_seq_one_letter_code
_entity_poly.pdbx_strand_id
1 'polypeptide(L)'
;AVFKALDTTLDRIVAVKVLAGHQSADEEMLRRFRNEAQSAARLNHENIGLVHAVGSSEGWHFIVFEYIEGTNLRDLVRQRGPLSVAAAVDISLQIAAALDHAARRNVTHRDIKPSNIIITPAGRAKLVDMGLARLQQVAGEQDLTVSGMTLGTFDYISPEQARDARAADIRSDLYSLGCTMFFMLIGRAPFAEGTMVQKLLQHQQETPPAVELLRTDVPRRLAAVIRRLMAKQPEERFAQPADLEAELVAIAEEEGIDLAVGRPMLEAAPASGRGVRGSLWPWLGAAVCLTGIVIALAIPMEEDIALEEPPLHATGAKDVMPMNTPIRVATGPGAIAEGAGLAKVLAAAEDEAVIELVADREYLVGPLDLKGKTLTIRAAAGQRPLLRIDENQFPPTDGEPVVWRIGGGQLTLEGIDIRLDGRADSVIGRRSIFQIASGGGLICRNVGLAITAAAGGQENVNETTLRDRIVTLSAAPPEESTAEGTETNGQQQNEVSSIPGRVEMIDVFVNGEATVCGVDGPAGLSLEWRGGGATVVGRFLDVDGLPSGVGPLVGLRLEAATFACQEGFARLADSPTQIRVPRLEAVVERCRLLVPEPAALIEQVGVAEPEAYQAAVNWMDRLGRYEGS
;
A
#
# COMPACT_ATOMS: atom_id res chain seq x y z
N ALA A 1 0.07 -9.93 -13.66
CA ALA A 1 -0.28 -8.56 -13.21
C ALA A 1 -1.64 -8.14 -13.79
N VAL A 2 -2.29 -7.11 -13.24
CA VAL A 2 -3.53 -6.51 -13.78
C VAL A 2 -3.31 -5.02 -14.01
N PHE A 3 -3.66 -4.52 -15.19
CA PHE A 3 -3.44 -3.14 -15.62
C PHE A 3 -4.77 -2.44 -15.95
N LYS A 4 -4.85 -1.14 -15.72
CA LYS A 4 -5.88 -0.28 -16.33
C LYS A 4 -5.37 0.14 -17.71
N ALA A 5 -6.14 -0.11 -18.76
CA ALA A 5 -5.75 0.19 -20.13
C ALA A 5 -6.87 0.89 -20.90
N LEU A 6 -6.50 1.60 -21.97
CA LEU A 6 -7.42 2.16 -22.95
C LEU A 6 -7.49 1.21 -24.16
N ASP A 7 -8.67 0.66 -24.42
CA ASP A 7 -8.99 0.00 -25.68
C ASP A 7 -9.12 1.08 -26.76
N THR A 8 -8.08 1.27 -27.56
CA THR A 8 -8.00 2.34 -28.59
C THR A 8 -8.93 2.10 -29.78
N THR A 9 -9.46 0.88 -29.94
CA THR A 9 -10.39 0.56 -31.03
C THR A 9 -11.82 0.97 -30.68
N LEU A 10 -12.20 0.75 -29.42
CA LEU A 10 -13.55 1.03 -28.92
C LEU A 10 -13.63 2.29 -28.04
N ASP A 11 -12.51 2.98 -27.84
CA ASP A 11 -12.34 4.17 -27.01
C ASP A 11 -12.94 4.03 -25.61
N ARG A 12 -12.52 2.97 -24.90
CA ARG A 12 -13.03 2.65 -23.56
C ARG A 12 -11.93 2.14 -22.62
N ILE A 13 -12.12 2.40 -21.34
CA ILE A 13 -11.22 1.88 -20.30
C ILE A 13 -11.56 0.41 -20.00
N VAL A 14 -10.53 -0.42 -19.90
CA VAL A 14 -10.61 -1.85 -19.62
C VAL A 14 -9.57 -2.26 -18.57
N ALA A 15 -9.79 -3.41 -17.92
CA ALA A 15 -8.82 -4.03 -17.04
C ALA A 15 -8.13 -5.18 -17.79
N VAL A 16 -6.80 -5.22 -17.84
CA VAL A 16 -6.04 -6.24 -18.60
C VAL A 16 -5.21 -7.08 -17.63
N LYS A 17 -5.55 -8.35 -17.47
CA LYS A 17 -4.76 -9.33 -16.72
C LYS A 17 -3.76 -9.96 -17.68
N VAL A 18 -2.46 -9.83 -17.37
CA VAL A 18 -1.36 -10.34 -18.19
C VAL A 18 -0.64 -11.46 -17.44
N LEU A 19 -0.38 -12.57 -18.13
CA LEU A 19 0.46 -13.68 -17.69
C LEU A 19 1.93 -13.37 -18.03
N ALA A 20 2.84 -13.48 -17.07
CA ALA A 20 4.23 -13.07 -17.25
C ALA A 20 4.98 -13.91 -18.31
N GLY A 21 5.89 -13.30 -19.08
CA GLY A 21 6.59 -13.95 -20.20
C GLY A 21 7.32 -15.24 -19.84
N HIS A 22 7.98 -15.33 -18.68
CA HIS A 22 8.63 -16.57 -18.19
C HIS A 22 7.62 -17.70 -17.87
N GLN A 23 6.38 -17.34 -17.55
CA GLN A 23 5.28 -18.26 -17.23
C GLN A 23 4.53 -18.73 -18.50
N SER A 24 4.76 -18.08 -19.64
CA SER A 24 4.20 -18.48 -20.95
C SER A 24 4.90 -19.68 -21.59
N ALA A 25 6.03 -20.14 -21.03
CA ALA A 25 6.73 -21.33 -21.52
C ALA A 25 6.12 -22.66 -21.00
N ASP A 26 5.27 -22.59 -19.96
CA ASP A 26 4.55 -23.74 -19.41
C ASP A 26 3.20 -23.92 -20.14
N GLU A 27 3.14 -24.91 -21.03
CA GLU A 27 1.92 -25.26 -21.78
C GLU A 27 0.72 -25.54 -20.87
N GLU A 28 0.96 -26.07 -19.66
CA GLU A 28 -0.10 -26.39 -18.73
C GLU A 28 -0.72 -25.11 -18.16
N MET A 29 0.11 -24.17 -17.73
CA MET A 29 -0.31 -22.86 -17.23
C MET A 29 -1.07 -22.06 -18.29
N LEU A 30 -0.60 -22.09 -19.54
CA LEU A 30 -1.29 -21.49 -20.67
C LEU A 30 -2.66 -22.10 -20.96
N ARG A 31 -2.76 -23.44 -20.96
CA ARG A 31 -4.03 -24.13 -21.16
C ARG A 31 -5.03 -23.74 -20.07
N ARG A 32 -4.56 -23.60 -18.84
CA ARG A 32 -5.38 -23.22 -17.68
C ARG A 32 -5.81 -21.76 -17.74
N PHE A 33 -4.91 -20.84 -18.09
CA PHE A 33 -5.23 -19.42 -18.30
C PHE A 33 -6.33 -19.25 -19.38
N ARG A 34 -6.23 -20.03 -20.47
CA ARG A 34 -7.29 -20.07 -21.49
C ARG A 34 -8.61 -20.65 -20.96
N ASN A 35 -8.55 -21.73 -20.19
CA ASN A 35 -9.75 -22.32 -19.57
C ASN A 35 -10.44 -21.36 -18.58
N GLU A 36 -9.65 -20.56 -17.86
CA GLU A 36 -10.15 -19.51 -16.97
C GLU A 36 -10.93 -18.46 -17.75
N ALA A 37 -10.31 -17.93 -18.79
CA ALA A 37 -10.94 -16.95 -19.65
C ALA A 37 -12.21 -17.50 -20.33
N GLN A 38 -12.20 -18.75 -20.79
CA GLN A 38 -13.36 -19.40 -21.40
C GLN A 38 -14.51 -19.63 -20.40
N SER A 39 -14.19 -19.99 -19.16
CA SER A 39 -15.21 -20.20 -18.11
C SER A 39 -15.85 -18.88 -17.71
N ALA A 40 -15.03 -17.85 -17.52
CA ALA A 40 -15.48 -16.50 -17.20
C ALA A 40 -16.27 -15.86 -18.35
N ALA A 41 -15.88 -16.08 -19.61
CA ALA A 41 -16.59 -15.56 -20.79
C ALA A 41 -18.02 -16.13 -20.96
N ARG A 42 -18.35 -17.26 -20.32
CA ARG A 42 -19.73 -17.81 -20.31
C ARG A 42 -20.65 -17.05 -19.37
N LEU A 43 -20.10 -16.21 -18.48
CA LEU A 43 -20.83 -15.51 -17.45
C LEU A 43 -21.15 -14.10 -17.92
N ASN A 44 -22.44 -13.82 -18.10
CA ASN A 44 -22.97 -12.48 -18.28
C ASN A 44 -24.01 -12.19 -17.20
N HIS A 45 -23.63 -11.43 -16.17
CA HIS A 45 -24.47 -11.08 -15.03
C HIS A 45 -24.05 -9.71 -14.49
N GLU A 46 -24.99 -8.89 -14.02
CA GLU A 46 -24.68 -7.54 -13.54
C GLU A 46 -23.72 -7.51 -12.34
N ASN A 47 -23.76 -8.56 -11.50
CA ASN A 47 -22.86 -8.73 -10.35
C ASN A 47 -21.57 -9.51 -10.67
N ILE A 48 -21.23 -9.73 -11.94
CA ILE A 48 -19.98 -10.39 -12.36
C ILE A 48 -19.25 -9.49 -13.35
N GLY A 49 -17.94 -9.28 -13.16
CA GLY A 49 -17.11 -8.55 -14.11
C GLY A 49 -17.01 -9.30 -15.44
N LEU A 50 -17.35 -8.62 -16.54
CA LEU A 50 -17.38 -9.25 -17.86
C LEU A 50 -15.96 -9.49 -18.41
N VAL A 51 -15.79 -10.61 -19.12
CA VAL A 51 -14.62 -10.82 -19.99
C VAL A 51 -14.95 -10.26 -21.37
N HIS A 52 -14.18 -9.27 -21.81
CA HIS A 52 -14.33 -8.67 -23.13
C HIS A 52 -13.55 -9.43 -24.21
N ALA A 53 -12.31 -9.83 -23.91
CA ALA A 53 -11.46 -10.49 -24.90
C ALA A 53 -10.35 -11.33 -24.25
N VAL A 54 -9.77 -12.23 -25.04
CA VAL A 54 -8.57 -12.99 -24.70
C VAL A 54 -7.62 -12.88 -25.88
N GLY A 55 -6.35 -12.61 -25.61
CA GLY A 55 -5.37 -12.38 -26.66
C GLY A 55 -3.97 -12.82 -26.27
N SER A 56 -3.08 -12.70 -27.26
CA SER A 56 -1.64 -12.88 -27.07
C SER A 56 -0.88 -11.94 -28.00
N SER A 57 0.20 -11.34 -27.51
CA SER A 57 1.08 -10.46 -28.28
C SER A 57 2.51 -10.61 -27.80
N GLU A 58 3.47 -10.75 -28.71
CA GLU A 58 4.91 -10.80 -28.41
C GLU A 58 5.29 -11.80 -27.29
N GLY A 59 4.63 -12.96 -27.25
CA GLY A 59 4.85 -14.00 -26.23
C GLY A 59 4.08 -13.79 -24.92
N TRP A 60 3.39 -12.66 -24.76
CA TRP A 60 2.53 -12.40 -23.60
C TRP A 60 1.11 -12.85 -23.88
N HIS A 61 0.47 -13.42 -22.86
CA HIS A 61 -0.94 -13.79 -22.90
C HIS A 61 -1.75 -12.90 -21.96
N PHE A 62 -2.91 -12.44 -22.42
CA PHE A 62 -3.73 -11.51 -21.65
C PHE A 62 -5.23 -11.79 -21.77
N ILE A 63 -5.95 -11.40 -20.73
CA ILE A 63 -7.42 -11.38 -20.68
C ILE A 63 -7.85 -9.94 -20.41
N VAL A 64 -8.75 -9.44 -21.24
CA VAL A 64 -9.36 -8.12 -21.11
C VAL A 64 -10.70 -8.28 -20.40
N PHE A 65 -10.83 -7.61 -19.28
CA PHE A 65 -12.02 -7.54 -18.44
C PHE A 65 -12.66 -6.15 -18.51
N GLU A 66 -13.93 -6.08 -18.14
CA GLU A 66 -14.62 -4.85 -17.77
C GLU A 66 -13.80 -4.11 -16.68
N TYR A 67 -13.54 -2.82 -16.90
CA TYR A 67 -13.03 -1.97 -15.82
C TYR A 67 -14.19 -1.54 -14.94
N ILE A 68 -14.19 -2.00 -13.69
CA ILE A 68 -15.21 -1.65 -12.71
C ILE A 68 -14.66 -0.52 -11.84
N GLU A 69 -15.26 0.66 -11.97
CA GLU A 69 -14.98 1.77 -11.07
C GLU A 69 -15.61 1.50 -9.70
N GLY A 70 -14.80 1.57 -8.63
CA GLY A 70 -15.25 1.27 -7.29
C GLY A 70 -14.11 0.95 -6.31
N THR A 71 -14.48 0.50 -5.12
CA THR A 71 -13.53 0.07 -4.07
C THR A 71 -13.80 -1.38 -3.72
N ASN A 72 -12.76 -2.20 -3.59
CA ASN A 72 -12.96 -3.58 -3.15
C ASN A 72 -13.42 -3.62 -1.68
N LEU A 73 -14.18 -4.66 -1.33
CA LEU A 73 -14.83 -4.81 -0.03
C LEU A 73 -13.81 -4.86 1.13
N ARG A 74 -12.62 -5.43 0.91
CA ARG A 74 -11.53 -5.43 1.90
C ARG A 74 -11.13 -4.00 2.27
N ASP A 75 -10.85 -3.19 1.27
CA ASP A 75 -10.36 -1.84 1.47
C ASP A 75 -11.48 -0.92 1.96
N LEU A 76 -12.74 -1.16 1.54
CA LEU A 76 -13.92 -0.49 2.08
C LEU A 76 -14.07 -0.69 3.60
N VAL A 77 -13.97 -1.94 4.07
CA VAL A 77 -14.07 -2.27 5.50
C VAL A 77 -12.86 -1.76 6.28
N ARG A 78 -11.65 -1.77 5.69
CA ARG A 78 -10.46 -1.16 6.32
C ARG A 78 -10.60 0.35 6.51
N GLN A 79 -11.20 1.04 5.55
CA GLN A 79 -11.38 2.50 5.59
C GLN A 79 -12.53 2.92 6.50
N ARG A 80 -13.66 2.19 6.47
CA ARG A 80 -14.91 2.59 7.15
C ARG A 80 -15.20 1.80 8.42
N GLY A 81 -14.43 0.77 8.71
CA GLY A 81 -14.74 -0.22 9.73
C GLY A 81 -15.79 -1.23 9.27
N PRO A 82 -16.30 -2.05 10.20
CA PRO A 82 -17.35 -3.03 9.91
C PRO A 82 -18.61 -2.40 9.32
N LEU A 83 -19.25 -3.07 8.36
CA LEU A 83 -20.44 -2.59 7.66
C LEU A 83 -21.70 -2.77 8.52
N SER A 84 -22.78 -2.05 8.17
CA SER A 84 -24.09 -2.30 8.78
C SER A 84 -24.64 -3.68 8.38
N VAL A 85 -25.54 -4.23 9.20
CA VAL A 85 -26.26 -5.48 8.87
C VAL A 85 -26.98 -5.35 7.52
N ALA A 86 -27.65 -4.23 7.29
CA ALA A 86 -28.33 -3.93 6.03
C ALA A 86 -27.37 -4.03 4.82
N ALA A 87 -26.21 -3.38 4.89
CA ALA A 87 -25.23 -3.41 3.80
C ALA A 87 -24.63 -4.82 3.61
N ALA A 88 -24.36 -5.55 4.70
CA ALA A 88 -23.84 -6.92 4.61
C ALA A 88 -24.86 -7.86 3.96
N VAL A 89 -26.15 -7.74 4.29
CA VAL A 89 -27.23 -8.52 3.68
C VAL A 89 -27.39 -8.19 2.20
N ASP A 90 -27.46 -6.90 1.84
CA ASP A 90 -27.62 -6.46 0.45
C ASP A 90 -26.44 -6.92 -0.45
N ILE A 91 -25.21 -6.71 0.00
CA ILE A 91 -24.01 -7.17 -0.74
C ILE A 91 -24.02 -8.69 -0.87
N SER A 92 -24.37 -9.42 0.19
CA SER A 92 -24.39 -10.89 0.16
C SER A 92 -25.45 -11.43 -0.78
N LEU A 93 -26.61 -10.78 -0.85
CA LEU A 93 -27.67 -11.13 -1.79
C LEU A 93 -27.20 -10.95 -3.24
N GLN A 94 -26.56 -9.81 -3.54
CA GLN A 94 -25.98 -9.53 -4.87
C GLN A 94 -24.91 -10.56 -5.28
N ILE A 95 -24.07 -10.99 -4.34
CA ILE A 95 -23.04 -12.02 -4.60
C ILE A 95 -23.65 -13.42 -4.70
N ALA A 96 -24.68 -13.74 -3.91
CA ALA A 96 -25.39 -15.00 -4.02
C ALA A 96 -26.05 -15.16 -5.41
N ALA A 97 -26.67 -14.09 -5.93
CA ALA A 97 -27.21 -14.06 -7.30
C ALA A 97 -26.13 -14.29 -8.38
N ALA A 98 -24.94 -13.71 -8.21
CA ALA A 98 -23.80 -13.98 -9.09
C ALA A 98 -23.38 -15.46 -9.04
N LEU A 99 -23.30 -16.04 -7.85
CA LEU A 99 -22.93 -17.44 -7.64
C LEU A 99 -23.97 -18.40 -8.22
N ASP A 100 -25.26 -18.11 -8.07
CA ASP A 100 -26.33 -18.90 -8.67
C ASP A 100 -26.23 -18.92 -10.21
N HIS A 101 -25.99 -17.74 -10.81
CA HIS A 101 -25.79 -17.62 -12.26
C HIS A 101 -24.58 -18.41 -12.77
N ALA A 102 -23.49 -18.43 -11.99
CA ALA A 102 -22.30 -19.23 -12.27
C ALA A 102 -22.56 -20.73 -12.12
N ALA A 103 -23.23 -21.14 -11.03
CA ALA A 103 -23.58 -22.53 -10.74
C ALA A 103 -24.43 -23.15 -11.85
N ARG A 104 -25.44 -22.44 -12.36
CA ARG A 104 -26.28 -22.87 -13.50
C ARG A 104 -25.49 -23.10 -14.80
N ARG A 105 -24.26 -22.57 -14.88
CA ARG A 105 -23.34 -22.73 -16.01
C ARG A 105 -22.19 -23.69 -15.70
N ASN A 106 -22.27 -24.42 -14.60
CA ASN A 106 -21.24 -25.32 -14.09
C ASN A 106 -19.89 -24.60 -13.88
N VAL A 107 -19.94 -23.34 -13.43
CA VAL A 107 -18.76 -22.57 -13.07
C VAL A 107 -18.75 -22.36 -11.55
N THR A 108 -17.64 -22.73 -10.92
CA THR A 108 -17.34 -22.46 -9.51
C THR A 108 -16.23 -21.43 -9.45
N HIS A 109 -16.38 -20.40 -8.62
CA HIS A 109 -15.43 -19.29 -8.53
C HIS A 109 -14.13 -19.68 -7.84
N ARG A 110 -14.22 -20.43 -6.72
CA ARG A 110 -13.11 -20.98 -5.91
C ARG A 110 -12.23 -19.96 -5.17
N ASP A 111 -12.57 -18.68 -5.23
CA ASP A 111 -11.81 -17.60 -4.58
C ASP A 111 -12.70 -16.41 -4.19
N ILE A 112 -13.80 -16.71 -3.50
CA ILE A 112 -14.65 -15.65 -2.93
C ILE A 112 -13.92 -15.08 -1.71
N LYS A 113 -13.61 -13.77 -1.77
CA LYS A 113 -12.98 -13.03 -0.68
C LYS A 113 -13.25 -11.53 -0.84
N PRO A 114 -13.11 -10.72 0.23
CA PRO A 114 -13.38 -9.28 0.16
C PRO A 114 -12.55 -8.50 -0.86
N SER A 115 -11.36 -8.97 -1.23
CA SER A 115 -10.54 -8.30 -2.28
C SER A 115 -11.04 -8.54 -3.70
N ASN A 116 -11.88 -9.57 -3.92
CA ASN A 116 -12.44 -9.93 -5.22
C ASN A 116 -13.89 -9.43 -5.41
N ILE A 117 -14.41 -8.64 -4.47
CA ILE A 117 -15.74 -8.03 -4.56
C ILE A 117 -15.56 -6.52 -4.63
N ILE A 118 -15.91 -5.91 -5.76
CA ILE A 118 -15.82 -4.46 -5.98
C ILE A 118 -17.20 -3.83 -5.75
N ILE A 119 -17.25 -2.82 -4.89
CA ILE A 119 -18.44 -2.00 -4.67
C ILE A 119 -18.32 -0.75 -5.52
N THR A 120 -19.23 -0.60 -6.48
CA THR A 120 -19.32 0.57 -7.35
C THR A 120 -19.85 1.79 -6.58
N PRO A 121 -19.63 3.03 -7.05
CA PRO A 121 -20.23 4.23 -6.46
C PRO A 121 -21.76 4.18 -6.36
N ALA A 122 -22.41 3.41 -7.24
CA ALA A 122 -23.85 3.17 -7.24
C ALA A 122 -24.31 2.10 -6.23
N GLY A 123 -23.41 1.55 -5.41
CA GLY A 123 -23.74 0.53 -4.40
C GLY A 123 -23.86 -0.89 -4.96
N ARG A 124 -23.58 -1.12 -6.24
CA ARG A 124 -23.58 -2.47 -6.83
C ARG A 124 -22.30 -3.22 -6.49
N ALA A 125 -22.44 -4.45 -6.03
CA ALA A 125 -21.35 -5.39 -5.77
C ALA A 125 -21.06 -6.22 -7.03
N LYS A 126 -19.81 -6.23 -7.48
CA LYS A 126 -19.38 -7.03 -8.63
C LYS A 126 -18.25 -7.98 -8.23
N LEU A 127 -18.42 -9.24 -8.57
CA LEU A 127 -17.44 -10.29 -8.37
C LEU A 127 -16.43 -10.29 -9.53
N VAL A 128 -15.14 -10.28 -9.21
CA VAL A 128 -14.04 -10.29 -10.17
C VAL A 128 -13.09 -11.46 -9.90
N ASP A 129 -12.28 -11.79 -10.91
CA ASP A 129 -11.19 -12.77 -10.83
C ASP A 129 -11.64 -14.21 -10.48
N MET A 130 -12.19 -14.92 -11.47
CA MET A 130 -12.57 -16.33 -11.33
C MET A 130 -11.31 -17.16 -10.99
N GLY A 131 -11.16 -17.54 -9.72
CA GLY A 131 -9.95 -18.08 -9.06
C GLY A 131 -9.44 -19.45 -9.52
N LEU A 132 -9.46 -19.72 -10.82
CA LEU A 132 -9.10 -20.99 -11.44
C LEU A 132 -7.58 -21.29 -11.39
N ALA A 133 -6.76 -20.27 -11.12
CA ALA A 133 -5.33 -20.43 -10.83
C ALA A 133 -5.03 -21.24 -9.54
N ARG A 134 -6.00 -21.42 -8.64
CA ARG A 134 -5.77 -22.12 -7.35
C ARG A 134 -5.86 -23.64 -7.37
N LEU A 135 -6.39 -24.23 -8.43
CA LEU A 135 -6.56 -25.70 -8.51
C LEU A 135 -5.24 -26.49 -8.40
N GLN A 136 -4.06 -25.84 -8.43
CA GLN A 136 -2.77 -26.55 -8.51
C GLN A 136 -1.74 -26.26 -7.45
N GLN A 137 -1.82 -25.20 -6.64
CA GLN A 137 -0.77 -24.98 -5.64
C GLN A 137 -0.88 -25.91 -4.43
N VAL A 138 -2.03 -26.56 -4.23
CA VAL A 138 -2.23 -27.57 -3.17
C VAL A 138 -2.06 -29.00 -3.69
N ALA A 139 -2.08 -29.22 -5.02
CA ALA A 139 -2.12 -30.55 -5.63
C ALA A 139 -0.77 -31.01 -6.22
N GLY A 140 0.31 -30.25 -6.02
CA GLY A 140 1.67 -30.69 -6.34
C GLY A 140 2.26 -31.46 -5.15
N GLU A 141 2.55 -32.75 -5.32
CA GLU A 141 3.22 -33.59 -4.33
C GLU A 141 4.72 -33.26 -4.15
N GLN A 142 5.22 -32.18 -4.74
CA GLN A 142 6.60 -31.73 -4.63
C GLN A 142 6.61 -30.20 -4.48
N ASP A 143 7.19 -29.75 -3.37
CA ASP A 143 7.40 -28.35 -2.97
C ASP A 143 6.12 -27.50 -2.76
N LEU A 144 5.60 -27.59 -1.52
CA LEU A 144 4.65 -26.63 -0.92
C LEU A 144 5.24 -25.22 -0.72
N THR A 145 6.43 -24.94 -1.27
CA THR A 145 7.11 -23.64 -1.30
C THR A 145 6.88 -22.93 -2.62
N VAL A 146 5.61 -22.77 -3.04
CA VAL A 146 5.31 -21.85 -4.13
C VAL A 146 5.41 -20.42 -3.62
N SER A 147 6.59 -19.84 -3.81
CA SER A 147 6.88 -18.42 -3.59
C SER A 147 5.82 -17.54 -4.28
N GLY A 148 5.18 -16.65 -3.53
CA GLY A 148 4.23 -15.65 -4.07
C GLY A 148 2.78 -15.72 -3.58
N MET A 149 2.39 -16.65 -2.69
CA MET A 149 1.05 -16.65 -2.11
C MET A 149 0.94 -15.80 -0.84
N THR A 150 0.11 -14.76 -0.89
CA THR A 150 -0.17 -13.90 0.27
C THR A 150 -0.95 -14.68 1.33
N LEU A 151 -0.44 -14.77 2.56
CA LEU A 151 -1.05 -15.48 3.71
C LEU A 151 -2.56 -15.16 3.90
N GLY A 152 -2.99 -13.92 3.65
CA GLY A 152 -4.39 -13.47 3.81
C GLY A 152 -5.38 -14.02 2.76
N THR A 153 -4.89 -14.78 1.79
CA THR A 153 -5.73 -15.50 0.82
C THR A 153 -6.51 -16.65 1.47
N PHE A 154 -5.91 -17.31 2.46
CA PHE A 154 -6.46 -18.53 3.04
C PHE A 154 -7.42 -18.29 4.18
N ASP A 155 -7.61 -17.03 4.57
CA ASP A 155 -8.58 -16.58 5.57
C ASP A 155 -10.05 -16.91 5.21
N TYR A 156 -10.29 -17.34 3.96
CA TYR A 156 -11.61 -17.61 3.39
C TYR A 156 -11.70 -18.99 2.74
N ILE A 157 -10.70 -19.87 2.91
CA ILE A 157 -10.66 -21.17 2.24
C ILE A 157 -11.67 -22.15 2.85
N SER A 158 -12.38 -22.91 2.01
CA SER A 158 -13.28 -23.95 2.49
C SER A 158 -12.53 -25.19 3.03
N PRO A 159 -13.12 -25.95 3.98
CA PRO A 159 -12.53 -27.17 4.52
C PRO A 159 -12.15 -28.19 3.44
N GLU A 160 -12.99 -28.36 2.42
CA GLU A 160 -12.76 -29.26 1.30
C GLU A 160 -11.63 -28.77 0.38
N GLN A 161 -11.56 -27.47 0.09
CA GLN A 161 -10.43 -26.89 -0.66
C GLN A 161 -9.10 -27.01 0.08
N ALA A 162 -9.13 -26.92 1.41
CA ALA A 162 -7.95 -27.09 2.25
C ALA A 162 -7.44 -28.55 2.28
N ARG A 163 -8.29 -29.53 1.96
CA ARG A 163 -7.91 -30.95 1.84
C ARG A 163 -7.50 -31.31 0.41
N ASP A 164 -8.33 -30.91 -0.55
CA ASP A 164 -8.10 -31.10 -1.97
C ASP A 164 -8.71 -29.92 -2.73
N ALA A 165 -7.85 -29.10 -3.34
CA ALA A 165 -8.27 -27.96 -4.14
C ALA A 165 -9.23 -28.33 -5.28
N ARG A 166 -9.20 -29.58 -5.76
CA ARG A 166 -10.07 -30.09 -6.85
C ARG A 166 -11.47 -30.47 -6.38
N ALA A 167 -11.67 -30.71 -5.09
CA ALA A 167 -12.96 -31.06 -4.50
C ALA A 167 -13.91 -29.85 -4.39
N ALA A 168 -13.46 -28.64 -4.75
CA ALA A 168 -14.24 -27.42 -4.65
C ALA A 168 -15.45 -27.41 -5.60
N ASP A 169 -16.63 -27.25 -5.03
CA ASP A 169 -17.90 -27.06 -5.74
C ASP A 169 -18.58 -25.74 -5.30
N ILE A 170 -19.82 -25.52 -5.72
CA ILE A 170 -20.55 -24.29 -5.38
C ILE A 170 -20.71 -24.07 -3.86
N ARG A 171 -20.73 -25.15 -3.06
CA ARG A 171 -20.83 -25.08 -1.59
C ARG A 171 -19.53 -24.60 -0.97
N SER A 172 -18.40 -24.73 -1.66
CA SER A 172 -17.13 -24.10 -1.29
C SER A 172 -17.22 -22.58 -1.43
N ASP A 173 -17.79 -22.08 -2.53
CA ASP A 173 -18.00 -20.63 -2.71
C ASP A 173 -18.96 -20.06 -1.66
N LEU A 174 -20.00 -20.82 -1.29
CA LEU A 174 -20.93 -20.44 -0.22
C LEU A 174 -20.25 -20.37 1.16
N TYR A 175 -19.32 -21.29 1.44
CA TYR A 175 -18.51 -21.22 2.67
C TYR A 175 -17.67 -19.94 2.71
N SER A 176 -16.96 -19.66 1.62
CA SER A 176 -16.13 -18.46 1.49
C SER A 176 -16.95 -17.17 1.54
N LEU A 177 -18.19 -17.18 1.02
CA LEU A 177 -19.15 -16.09 1.22
C LEU A 177 -19.55 -15.95 2.70
N GLY A 178 -19.77 -17.04 3.43
CA GLY A 178 -19.98 -17.01 4.88
C GLY A 178 -18.83 -16.36 5.64
N CYS A 179 -17.58 -16.68 5.30
CA CYS A 179 -16.40 -16.01 5.87
C CYS A 179 -16.34 -14.52 5.49
N THR A 180 -16.74 -14.17 4.26
CA THR A 180 -16.83 -12.78 3.78
C THR A 180 -17.91 -11.99 4.53
N MET A 181 -19.07 -12.61 4.81
CA MET A 181 -20.13 -12.02 5.63
C MET A 181 -19.65 -11.75 7.05
N PHE A 182 -18.93 -12.71 7.65
CA PHE A 182 -18.29 -12.53 8.95
C PHE A 182 -17.33 -11.32 8.92
N PHE A 183 -16.47 -11.24 7.89
CA PHE A 183 -15.55 -10.11 7.72
C PHE A 183 -16.27 -8.76 7.59
N MET A 184 -17.36 -8.68 6.81
CA MET A 184 -18.14 -7.45 6.68
C MET A 184 -18.69 -6.98 8.02
N LEU A 185 -19.20 -7.90 8.84
CA LEU A 185 -19.85 -7.56 10.12
C LEU A 185 -18.86 -7.31 11.26
N ILE A 186 -17.69 -7.93 11.25
CA ILE A 186 -16.74 -7.94 12.37
C ILE A 186 -15.44 -7.17 12.06
N GLY A 187 -15.11 -6.96 10.78
CA GLY A 187 -13.89 -6.25 10.35
C GLY A 187 -12.64 -7.12 10.25
N ARG A 188 -12.72 -8.40 10.62
CA ARG A 188 -11.64 -9.40 10.50
C ARG A 188 -12.20 -10.74 10.07
N ALA A 189 -11.37 -11.57 9.45
CA ALA A 189 -11.74 -12.94 9.06
C ALA A 189 -12.06 -13.81 10.29
N PRO A 190 -12.84 -14.90 10.14
CA PRO A 190 -13.18 -15.79 11.25
C PRO A 190 -11.94 -16.44 11.90
N PHE A 191 -10.90 -16.73 11.10
CA PHE A 191 -9.63 -17.30 11.55
C PHE A 191 -8.47 -16.41 11.05
N ALA A 192 -8.34 -15.21 11.62
CA ALA A 192 -7.39 -14.20 11.14
C ALA A 192 -5.93 -14.46 11.57
N GLU A 193 -5.72 -15.15 12.69
CA GLU A 193 -4.41 -15.36 13.31
C GLU A 193 -3.79 -16.72 12.91
N GLY A 194 -2.49 -16.87 13.15
CA GLY A 194 -1.77 -18.11 12.93
C GLY A 194 -1.08 -18.22 11.57
N THR A 195 -0.20 -19.21 11.48
CA THR A 195 0.54 -19.58 10.27
C THR A 195 -0.40 -20.15 9.22
N MET A 196 0.13 -20.37 8.01
CA MET A 196 -0.61 -21.01 6.94
C MET A 196 -1.21 -22.36 7.39
N VAL A 197 -0.36 -23.29 7.83
CA VAL A 197 -0.82 -24.62 8.25
C VAL A 197 -1.87 -24.53 9.35
N GLN A 198 -1.72 -23.59 10.29
CA GLN A 198 -2.73 -23.35 11.33
C GLN A 198 -4.07 -22.95 10.72
N LYS A 199 -4.12 -21.94 9.84
CA LYS A 199 -5.38 -21.51 9.20
C LYS A 199 -6.07 -22.64 8.43
N LEU A 200 -5.31 -23.45 7.70
CA LEU A 200 -5.85 -24.63 7.02
C LEU A 200 -6.50 -25.61 8.01
N LEU A 201 -5.83 -25.88 9.14
CA LEU A 201 -6.36 -26.73 10.20
C LEU A 201 -7.59 -26.12 10.88
N GLN A 202 -7.60 -24.81 11.15
CA GLN A 202 -8.75 -24.11 11.74
C GLN A 202 -9.97 -24.17 10.83
N HIS A 203 -9.79 -23.89 9.54
CA HIS A 203 -10.86 -24.04 8.56
C HIS A 203 -11.36 -25.50 8.49
N GLN A 204 -10.50 -26.51 8.67
CA GLN A 204 -10.93 -27.91 8.68
C GLN A 204 -11.63 -28.37 9.98
N GLN A 205 -11.21 -27.87 11.15
CA GLN A 205 -11.53 -28.49 12.44
C GLN A 205 -12.18 -27.53 13.45
N GLU A 206 -11.78 -26.26 13.47
CA GLU A 206 -12.18 -25.32 14.52
C GLU A 206 -13.55 -24.69 14.23
N THR A 207 -14.45 -24.62 15.21
CA THR A 207 -15.74 -23.95 15.05
C THR A 207 -15.54 -22.44 14.90
N PRO A 208 -16.11 -21.78 13.87
CA PRO A 208 -15.99 -20.34 13.72
C PRO A 208 -16.57 -19.59 14.93
N PRO A 209 -15.99 -18.42 15.31
CA PRO A 209 -16.58 -17.57 16.33
C PRO A 209 -18.03 -17.20 16.00
N ALA A 210 -18.90 -17.18 17.01
CA ALA A 210 -20.30 -16.79 16.84
C ALA A 210 -20.41 -15.27 16.65
N VAL A 211 -20.97 -14.82 15.52
CA VAL A 211 -21.09 -13.39 15.19
C VAL A 211 -21.91 -12.63 16.21
N GLU A 212 -22.96 -13.26 16.74
CA GLU A 212 -23.89 -12.70 17.73
C GLU A 212 -23.24 -12.47 19.09
N LEU A 213 -22.10 -13.11 19.39
CA LEU A 213 -21.32 -12.86 20.61
C LEU A 213 -20.34 -11.69 20.43
N LEU A 214 -19.93 -11.42 19.19
CA LEU A 214 -18.99 -10.34 18.86
C LEU A 214 -19.71 -9.04 18.51
N ARG A 215 -20.95 -9.14 18.05
CA ARG A 215 -21.75 -8.01 17.58
C ARG A 215 -23.24 -8.25 17.85
N THR A 216 -23.80 -7.46 18.77
CA THR A 216 -25.12 -7.69 19.36
C THR A 216 -26.29 -7.21 18.50
N ASP A 217 -26.07 -6.33 17.51
CA ASP A 217 -27.07 -5.86 16.56
C ASP A 217 -27.32 -6.86 15.41
N VAL A 218 -26.61 -7.99 15.35
CA VAL A 218 -26.82 -9.03 14.34
C VAL A 218 -28.06 -9.87 14.68
N PRO A 219 -29.07 -9.93 13.79
CA PRO A 219 -30.25 -10.77 13.99
C PRO A 219 -29.88 -12.26 14.14
N ARG A 220 -30.58 -12.95 15.04
CA ARG A 220 -30.33 -14.39 15.31
C ARG A 220 -30.45 -15.24 14.05
N ARG A 221 -31.40 -14.90 13.17
CA ARG A 221 -31.62 -15.61 11.91
C ARG A 221 -30.44 -15.43 10.96
N LEU A 222 -29.91 -14.21 10.84
CA LEU A 222 -28.70 -13.93 10.05
C LEU A 222 -27.47 -14.64 10.62
N ALA A 223 -27.30 -14.65 11.95
CA ALA A 223 -26.23 -15.39 12.59
C ALA A 223 -26.30 -16.90 12.31
N ALA A 224 -27.51 -17.47 12.29
CA ALA A 224 -27.73 -18.87 11.93
C ALA A 224 -27.36 -19.15 10.45
N VAL A 225 -27.69 -18.24 9.53
CA VAL A 225 -27.28 -18.31 8.12
C VAL A 225 -25.76 -18.33 7.98
N ILE A 226 -25.06 -17.39 8.62
CA ILE A 226 -23.59 -17.30 8.58
C ILE A 226 -22.95 -18.58 9.15
N ARG A 227 -23.49 -19.11 10.25
CA ARG A 227 -23.05 -20.38 10.85
C ARG A 227 -23.27 -21.57 9.91
N ARG A 228 -24.41 -21.62 9.24
CA ARG A 228 -24.75 -22.67 8.28
C ARG A 228 -23.85 -22.62 7.04
N LEU A 229 -23.55 -21.43 6.52
CA LEU A 229 -22.60 -21.26 5.41
C LEU A 229 -21.21 -21.76 5.79
N MET A 230 -20.76 -21.50 7.03
CA MET A 230 -19.45 -21.94 7.52
C MET A 230 -19.45 -23.35 8.16
N ALA A 231 -20.47 -24.17 7.92
CA ALA A 231 -20.49 -25.56 8.37
C ALA A 231 -19.33 -26.35 7.75
N LYS A 232 -18.73 -27.27 8.52
CA LYS A 232 -17.52 -27.99 8.07
C LYS A 232 -17.82 -29.01 7.00
N GLN A 233 -18.98 -29.66 7.09
CA GLN A 233 -19.48 -30.59 6.09
C GLN A 233 -20.27 -29.81 5.02
N PRO A 234 -19.91 -29.90 3.72
CA PRO A 234 -20.62 -29.20 2.65
C PRO A 234 -22.13 -29.49 2.60
N GLU A 235 -22.54 -30.71 2.94
CA GLU A 235 -23.93 -31.18 3.02
C GLU A 235 -24.78 -30.51 4.10
N GLU A 236 -24.16 -29.91 5.12
CA GLU A 236 -24.85 -29.13 6.15
C GLU A 236 -25.13 -27.68 5.71
N ARG A 237 -24.51 -27.24 4.61
CA ARG A 237 -24.65 -25.87 4.06
C ARG A 237 -25.93 -25.74 3.24
N PHE A 238 -26.09 -24.60 2.59
CA PHE A 238 -27.08 -24.46 1.51
C PHE A 238 -26.59 -25.26 0.30
N ALA A 239 -27.52 -25.98 -0.35
CA ALA A 239 -27.17 -26.80 -1.50
C ALA A 239 -26.94 -25.94 -2.75
N GLN A 240 -27.74 -24.88 -2.91
CA GLN A 240 -27.67 -23.94 -4.02
C GLN A 240 -27.64 -22.49 -3.51
N PRO A 241 -26.98 -21.55 -4.23
CA PRO A 241 -26.98 -20.14 -3.84
C PRO A 241 -28.39 -19.50 -3.84
N ALA A 242 -29.29 -19.97 -4.72
CA ALA A 242 -30.70 -19.55 -4.69
C ALA A 242 -31.41 -19.79 -3.34
N ASP A 243 -31.03 -20.85 -2.61
CA ASP A 243 -31.59 -21.11 -1.27
C ASP A 243 -31.11 -20.08 -0.25
N LEU A 244 -29.87 -19.60 -0.40
CA LEU A 244 -29.31 -18.52 0.42
C LEU A 244 -29.99 -17.19 0.08
N GLU A 245 -30.20 -16.89 -1.21
CA GLU A 245 -30.91 -15.69 -1.65
C GLU A 245 -32.29 -15.58 -1.01
N ALA A 246 -33.09 -16.66 -1.08
CA ALA A 246 -34.42 -16.70 -0.49
C ALA A 246 -34.39 -16.44 1.03
N GLU A 247 -33.41 -17.00 1.73
CA GLU A 247 -33.27 -16.80 3.18
C GLU A 247 -32.82 -15.36 3.52
N LEU A 248 -31.92 -14.76 2.74
CA LEU A 248 -31.49 -13.38 2.92
C LEU A 248 -32.61 -12.37 2.64
N VAL A 249 -33.44 -12.62 1.62
CA VAL A 249 -34.63 -11.80 1.33
C VAL A 249 -35.61 -11.87 2.49
N ALA A 250 -35.90 -13.06 3.01
CA ALA A 250 -36.80 -13.21 4.14
C ALA A 250 -36.29 -12.50 5.41
N ILE A 251 -34.97 -12.51 5.65
CA ILE A 251 -34.35 -11.74 6.74
C ILE A 251 -34.50 -10.24 6.49
N ALA A 252 -34.29 -9.77 5.26
CA ALA A 252 -34.41 -8.36 4.92
C ALA A 252 -35.84 -7.85 5.15
N GLU A 253 -36.85 -8.62 4.76
CA GLU A 253 -38.26 -8.29 5.01
C GLU A 253 -38.58 -8.25 6.51
N GLU A 254 -38.10 -9.24 7.27
CA GLU A 254 -38.32 -9.35 8.72
C GLU A 254 -37.70 -8.16 9.49
N GLU A 255 -36.50 -7.75 9.09
CA GLU A 255 -35.73 -6.68 9.73
C GLU A 255 -36.03 -5.29 9.14
N GLY A 256 -36.89 -5.20 8.12
CA GLY A 256 -37.21 -3.94 7.43
C GLY A 256 -36.03 -3.32 6.69
N ILE A 257 -35.11 -4.15 6.17
CA ILE A 257 -33.97 -3.72 5.37
C ILE A 257 -34.45 -3.38 3.95
N ASP A 258 -34.26 -2.15 3.52
CA ASP A 258 -34.51 -1.73 2.15
C ASP A 258 -33.40 -2.30 1.24
N LEU A 259 -33.72 -3.40 0.56
CA LEU A 259 -32.84 -4.00 -0.45
C LEU A 259 -32.84 -3.06 -1.66
N ALA A 260 -31.69 -2.49 -2.00
CA ALA A 260 -31.54 -1.58 -3.14
C ALA A 260 -31.73 -2.28 -4.51
N VAL A 261 -32.11 -3.56 -4.49
CA VAL A 261 -32.42 -4.41 -5.64
C VAL A 261 -33.67 -3.89 -6.35
N GLY A 262 -33.48 -3.07 -7.38
CA GLY A 262 -34.48 -2.89 -8.44
C GLY A 262 -34.77 -1.47 -8.95
N ARG A 263 -34.13 -0.41 -8.44
CA ARG A 263 -34.34 0.94 -9.00
C ARG A 263 -33.13 1.39 -9.83
N PRO A 264 -33.28 1.73 -11.13
CA PRO A 264 -32.37 2.69 -11.74
C PRO A 264 -32.52 3.99 -10.96
N MET A 265 -31.46 4.41 -10.27
CA MET A 265 -31.43 5.67 -9.52
C MET A 265 -31.35 6.84 -10.52
N LEU A 266 -32.46 7.11 -11.19
CA LEU A 266 -32.75 8.40 -11.80
C LEU A 266 -33.74 9.14 -10.92
N GLU A 267 -33.37 9.40 -9.66
CA GLU A 267 -34.09 10.36 -8.81
C GLU A 267 -33.15 10.90 -7.74
N ALA A 268 -32.48 12.00 -8.10
CA ALA A 268 -31.98 12.94 -7.10
C ALA A 268 -33.17 13.53 -6.34
N ALA A 269 -33.01 13.72 -5.03
CA ALA A 269 -34.00 14.29 -4.13
C ALA A 269 -34.63 15.61 -4.67
N PRO A 270 -35.89 15.92 -4.30
CA PRO A 270 -36.64 17.00 -4.93
C PRO A 270 -36.05 18.36 -4.53
N ALA A 271 -35.47 19.05 -5.50
CA ALA A 271 -35.30 20.49 -5.40
C ALA A 271 -36.69 21.15 -5.49
N SER A 272 -36.97 21.96 -4.47
CA SER A 272 -38.10 22.89 -4.33
C SER A 272 -38.77 23.32 -5.63
N GLY A 273 -40.09 23.20 -5.67
CA GLY A 273 -40.92 23.41 -6.85
C GLY A 273 -40.87 24.80 -7.47
N ARG A 274 -41.06 24.81 -8.80
CA ARG A 274 -41.79 25.83 -9.54
C ARG A 274 -42.33 25.17 -10.82
N GLY A 275 -43.65 25.04 -10.89
CA GLY A 275 -44.33 24.48 -12.04
C GLY A 275 -44.17 25.39 -13.26
N VAL A 276 -43.86 24.79 -14.42
CA VAL A 276 -43.96 25.44 -15.72
C VAL A 276 -44.69 24.49 -16.66
N ARG A 277 -45.89 24.93 -17.07
CA ARG A 277 -46.72 24.31 -18.12
C ARG A 277 -45.92 24.23 -19.42
N GLY A 278 -45.90 23.06 -20.04
CA GLY A 278 -45.25 22.82 -21.33
C GLY A 278 -45.78 23.75 -22.43
N SER A 279 -44.88 24.55 -23.00
CA SER A 279 -45.08 25.34 -24.22
C SER A 279 -44.27 24.70 -25.34
N LEU A 280 -44.93 24.37 -26.45
CA LEU A 280 -44.39 23.68 -27.64
C LEU A 280 -43.44 24.56 -28.50
N TRP A 281 -42.96 25.69 -27.97
CA TRP A 281 -42.11 26.63 -28.71
C TRP A 281 -40.67 26.20 -29.05
N PRO A 282 -39.98 25.27 -28.35
CA PRO A 282 -38.60 24.92 -28.69
C PRO A 282 -38.45 24.22 -30.04
N TRP A 283 -39.50 23.55 -30.52
CA TRP A 283 -39.48 22.77 -31.76
C TRP A 283 -39.61 23.63 -33.02
N LEU A 284 -40.18 24.84 -32.91
CA LEU A 284 -40.27 25.80 -34.01
C LEU A 284 -38.92 26.48 -34.30
N GLY A 285 -38.09 26.71 -33.27
CA GLY A 285 -36.75 27.29 -33.44
C GLY A 285 -35.76 26.34 -34.14
N ALA A 286 -35.83 25.05 -33.81
CA ALA A 286 -34.96 24.03 -34.40
C ALA A 286 -35.19 23.86 -35.92
N ALA A 287 -36.44 24.01 -36.40
CA ALA A 287 -36.77 23.89 -37.82
C ALA A 287 -36.23 25.08 -38.65
N VAL A 288 -36.22 26.30 -38.09
CA VAL A 288 -35.71 27.49 -38.79
C VAL A 288 -34.19 27.46 -38.91
N CYS A 289 -33.47 27.00 -37.88
CA CYS A 289 -32.00 26.86 -37.93
C CYS A 289 -31.52 25.82 -38.95
N LEU A 290 -32.22 24.69 -39.07
CA LEU A 290 -31.84 23.64 -40.02
C LEU A 290 -32.00 24.08 -41.48
N THR A 291 -32.99 24.93 -41.75
CA THR A 291 -33.24 25.46 -43.11
C THR A 291 -32.16 26.48 -43.52
N GLY A 292 -31.64 27.27 -42.57
CA GLY A 292 -30.55 28.22 -42.83
C GLY A 292 -29.21 27.56 -43.15
N ILE A 293 -28.90 26.43 -42.52
CA ILE A 293 -27.63 25.70 -42.73
C ILE A 293 -27.58 25.07 -44.13
N VAL A 294 -28.71 24.58 -44.64
CA VAL A 294 -28.77 23.99 -46.00
C VAL A 294 -28.58 25.06 -47.09
N ILE A 295 -28.99 26.30 -46.84
CA ILE A 295 -28.80 27.41 -47.78
C ILE A 295 -27.33 27.90 -47.75
N ALA A 296 -26.67 27.86 -46.59
CA ALA A 296 -25.28 28.28 -46.44
C ALA A 296 -24.26 27.32 -47.09
N LEU A 297 -24.63 26.05 -47.31
CA LEU A 297 -23.77 25.04 -47.94
C LEU A 297 -23.83 25.05 -49.49
N ALA A 298 -24.64 25.93 -50.10
CA ALA A 298 -24.91 25.94 -51.54
C ALA A 298 -24.19 27.03 -52.35
N ILE A 299 -23.19 27.72 -51.77
CA ILE A 299 -22.44 28.79 -52.47
C ILE A 299 -20.95 28.41 -52.54
N PRO A 300 -20.33 28.26 -53.73
CA PRO A 300 -18.89 28.01 -53.84
C PRO A 300 -18.10 29.27 -54.26
N MET A 301 -16.77 29.16 -54.09
CA MET A 301 -15.67 30.02 -54.61
C MET A 301 -15.39 31.32 -53.84
N GLU A 302 -14.16 31.81 -53.63
CA GLU A 302 -12.78 31.39 -53.93
C GLU A 302 -11.84 32.26 -53.04
N GLU A 303 -10.57 31.87 -53.00
CA GLU A 303 -9.35 32.68 -52.88
C GLU A 303 -8.66 32.96 -51.52
N ASP A 304 -7.34 32.73 -51.62
CA ASP A 304 -6.23 32.82 -50.69
C ASP A 304 -6.16 34.15 -49.93
N ILE A 305 -5.48 34.15 -48.77
CA ILE A 305 -4.45 35.15 -48.41
C ILE A 305 -3.60 34.64 -47.24
N ALA A 306 -2.33 35.00 -47.35
CA ALA A 306 -1.14 34.58 -46.61
C ALA A 306 -1.13 34.86 -45.09
N LEU A 307 -0.28 34.07 -44.43
CA LEU A 307 0.23 34.23 -43.07
C LEU A 307 1.13 35.47 -42.97
N GLU A 308 0.83 36.36 -42.03
CA GLU A 308 1.78 37.35 -41.51
C GLU A 308 1.44 37.66 -40.04
N GLU A 309 2.37 37.35 -39.13
CA GLU A 309 2.34 37.82 -37.75
C GLU A 309 2.89 39.25 -37.66
N PRO A 310 2.33 40.09 -36.77
CA PRO A 310 3.13 41.09 -36.08
C PRO A 310 2.90 41.11 -34.55
N PRO A 311 3.78 41.78 -33.78
CA PRO A 311 4.16 41.37 -32.44
C PRO A 311 3.60 42.23 -31.30
N LEU A 312 3.80 41.71 -30.07
CA LEU A 312 3.89 42.38 -28.76
C LEU A 312 2.74 43.32 -28.35
N HIS A 313 2.11 43.02 -27.20
CA HIS A 313 2.43 43.75 -25.96
C HIS A 313 1.79 43.10 -24.72
N ALA A 314 2.60 43.04 -23.66
CA ALA A 314 2.23 42.72 -22.30
C ALA A 314 1.15 43.67 -21.75
N THR A 315 0.19 43.13 -20.99
CA THR A 315 -0.28 43.67 -19.71
C THR A 315 -1.24 42.68 -19.06
N GLY A 316 -1.17 42.57 -17.72
CA GLY A 316 -2.31 42.14 -16.92
C GLY A 316 -2.15 40.79 -16.23
N ALA A 317 -1.27 40.75 -15.23
CA ALA A 317 -1.50 39.91 -14.07
C ALA A 317 -2.93 40.12 -13.56
N LYS A 318 -3.69 39.03 -13.44
CA LYS A 318 -4.78 38.96 -12.46
C LYS A 318 -4.47 37.81 -11.52
N ASP A 319 -3.98 38.25 -10.37
CA ASP A 319 -3.89 37.52 -9.12
C ASP A 319 -5.08 36.60 -8.90
N VAL A 320 -4.78 35.33 -8.63
CA VAL A 320 -5.59 34.55 -7.70
C VAL A 320 -4.63 33.94 -6.68
N MET A 321 -4.40 34.69 -5.61
CA MET A 321 -3.99 34.18 -4.29
C MET A 321 -4.47 35.21 -3.25
N PRO A 322 -4.62 34.85 -1.96
CA PRO A 322 -4.86 33.53 -1.37
C PRO A 322 -6.05 33.57 -0.38
N MET A 323 -6.50 32.41 0.13
CA MET A 323 -7.28 32.36 1.37
C MET A 323 -6.33 32.02 2.52
N ASN A 324 -6.14 33.00 3.42
CA ASN A 324 -5.31 32.97 4.63
C ASN A 324 -5.81 31.96 5.69
N THR A 325 -4.88 31.47 6.54
CA THR A 325 -4.80 31.45 8.05
C THR A 325 -4.11 30.15 8.57
N PRO A 326 -3.45 30.14 9.77
CA PRO A 326 -2.11 30.62 10.05
C PRO A 326 -1.08 29.47 10.31
N ILE A 327 0.20 29.73 10.05
CA ILE A 327 1.33 28.99 10.64
C ILE A 327 1.65 29.69 11.96
N ARG A 328 1.60 28.99 13.10
CA ARG A 328 2.08 29.56 14.37
C ARG A 328 3.52 29.09 14.61
N VAL A 329 4.45 30.03 14.47
CA VAL A 329 5.84 29.90 14.94
C VAL A 329 5.84 30.25 16.43
N ALA A 330 6.24 29.32 17.28
CA ALA A 330 6.55 29.63 18.67
C ALA A 330 8.04 30.05 18.76
N THR A 331 8.26 31.37 18.81
CA THR A 331 9.46 32.22 19.08
C THR A 331 10.80 31.54 19.46
N GLY A 332 11.95 31.82 18.80
CA GLY A 332 12.86 32.99 19.02
C GLY A 332 13.05 33.98 17.84
N PRO A 333 13.95 34.99 17.92
CA PRO A 333 13.77 36.35 17.38
C PRO A 333 13.96 36.52 15.86
N GLY A 334 12.99 36.04 15.08
CA GLY A 334 12.88 36.34 13.66
C GLY A 334 11.53 35.90 13.11
N ALA A 335 10.52 36.76 13.15
CA ALA A 335 9.19 36.48 12.59
C ALA A 335 9.27 36.40 11.06
N ILE A 336 9.18 35.19 10.50
CA ILE A 336 9.11 34.98 9.04
C ILE A 336 7.66 34.72 8.62
N ALA A 337 7.27 35.38 7.54
CA ALA A 337 5.94 35.88 7.21
C ALA A 337 4.83 34.86 6.90
N GLU A 338 3.59 35.31 7.18
CA GLU A 338 2.33 34.74 6.73
C GLU A 338 2.33 34.48 5.20
N GLY A 339 1.92 33.27 4.79
CA GLY A 339 1.73 32.89 3.38
C GLY A 339 2.89 32.11 2.73
N ALA A 340 4.00 31.87 3.44
CA ALA A 340 5.06 30.99 2.98
C ALA A 340 4.66 29.51 3.16
N GLY A 341 4.79 28.68 2.12
CA GLY A 341 4.62 27.22 2.24
C GLY A 341 5.59 26.62 3.28
N LEU A 342 5.24 25.48 3.89
CA LEU A 342 6.01 24.87 4.98
C LEU A 342 7.50 24.67 4.65
N ALA A 343 7.83 24.32 3.40
CA ALA A 343 9.21 24.22 2.92
C ALA A 343 10.02 25.52 3.11
N LYS A 344 9.43 26.69 2.88
CA LYS A 344 10.10 27.99 3.03
C LYS A 344 10.26 28.39 4.50
N VAL A 345 9.32 27.99 5.35
CA VAL A 345 9.43 28.18 6.81
C VAL A 345 10.55 27.31 7.37
N LEU A 346 10.65 26.05 6.95
CA LEU A 346 11.72 25.14 7.34
C LEU A 346 13.10 25.64 6.91
N ALA A 347 13.23 26.11 5.67
CA ALA A 347 14.50 26.65 5.15
C ALA A 347 14.98 27.90 5.92
N ALA A 348 14.04 28.67 6.47
CA ALA A 348 14.34 29.93 7.16
C ALA A 348 14.33 29.82 8.69
N ALA A 349 14.15 28.61 9.23
CA ALA A 349 14.10 28.38 10.67
C ALA A 349 15.46 28.67 11.35
N GLU A 350 15.37 29.39 12.47
CA GLU A 350 16.49 29.63 13.39
C GLU A 350 16.82 28.36 14.20
N ASP A 351 17.94 28.38 14.89
CA ASP A 351 18.28 27.32 15.84
C ASP A 351 17.28 27.29 17.01
N GLU A 352 16.98 26.09 17.51
CA GLU A 352 15.96 25.80 18.52
C GLU A 352 14.51 26.21 18.14
N ALA A 353 14.24 26.44 16.85
CA ALA A 353 12.90 26.82 16.42
C ALA A 353 11.85 25.72 16.67
N VAL A 354 10.65 26.13 17.08
CA VAL A 354 9.48 25.25 17.23
C VAL A 354 8.40 25.65 16.23
N ILE A 355 8.15 24.76 15.28
CA ILE A 355 7.12 24.90 14.25
C ILE A 355 5.91 24.07 14.68
N GLU A 356 4.80 24.75 14.97
CA GLU A 356 3.54 24.10 15.35
C GLU A 356 2.55 24.11 14.19
N LEU A 357 2.12 22.91 13.79
CA LEU A 357 1.15 22.68 12.71
C LEU A 357 -0.25 22.61 13.32
N VAL A 358 -1.07 23.64 13.05
CA VAL A 358 -2.36 23.86 13.73
C VAL A 358 -3.58 23.33 12.98
N ALA A 359 -3.39 22.61 11.86
CA ALA A 359 -4.48 22.11 11.04
C ALA A 359 -4.19 20.74 10.43
N ASP A 360 -5.19 19.85 10.49
CA ASP A 360 -5.25 18.53 9.86
C ASP A 360 -5.39 18.62 8.35
N ARG A 361 -4.26 18.86 7.69
CA ARG A 361 -4.16 18.90 6.24
C ARG A 361 -2.84 18.33 5.77
N GLU A 362 -2.76 18.17 4.47
CA GLU A 362 -1.52 17.85 3.79
C GLU A 362 -0.64 19.10 3.67
N TYR A 363 0.62 18.96 4.06
CA TYR A 363 1.67 19.96 3.86
C TYR A 363 2.72 19.35 2.95
N LEU A 364 2.87 19.97 1.78
CA LEU A 364 3.96 19.64 0.89
C LEU A 364 5.29 20.13 1.50
N VAL A 365 6.24 19.21 1.65
CA VAL A 365 7.58 19.49 2.18
C VAL A 365 8.64 19.15 1.15
N GLY A 366 9.64 20.02 1.04
CA GLY A 366 10.80 19.82 0.18
C GLY A 366 12.04 19.42 0.97
N PRO A 367 13.22 19.41 0.32
CA PRO A 367 14.47 19.06 0.96
C PRO A 367 14.83 20.02 2.09
N LEU A 368 15.42 19.48 3.15
CA LEU A 368 15.86 20.22 4.34
C LEU A 368 17.29 19.81 4.68
N ASP A 369 18.14 20.78 4.98
CA ASP A 369 19.50 20.52 5.44
C ASP A 369 19.74 21.26 6.77
N LEU A 370 19.81 20.50 7.85
CA LEU A 370 20.09 20.98 9.19
C LEU A 370 21.58 20.83 9.49
N LYS A 371 22.32 21.92 9.41
CA LYS A 371 23.75 21.96 9.75
C LYS A 371 23.92 22.49 11.18
N GLY A 372 24.02 21.59 12.15
CA GLY A 372 24.27 21.92 13.56
C GLY A 372 23.08 22.53 14.31
N LYS A 373 21.90 22.59 13.69
CA LYS A 373 20.69 23.22 14.26
C LYS A 373 19.77 22.22 14.94
N THR A 374 19.09 22.69 15.97
CA THR A 374 17.97 22.00 16.62
C THR A 374 16.65 22.55 16.09
N LEU A 375 15.77 21.68 15.61
CA LEU A 375 14.46 22.05 15.07
C LEU A 375 13.39 21.12 15.62
N THR A 376 12.27 21.67 16.08
CA THR A 376 11.09 20.87 16.46
C THR A 376 9.93 21.18 15.54
N ILE A 377 9.34 20.14 14.94
CA ILE A 377 8.08 20.23 14.18
C ILE A 377 7.05 19.40 14.94
N ARG A 378 5.95 20.01 15.37
CA ARG A 378 4.92 19.32 16.14
C ARG A 378 3.52 19.66 15.67
N ALA A 379 2.59 18.74 15.86
CA ALA A 379 1.18 19.02 15.72
C ALA A 379 0.65 19.81 16.92
N ALA A 380 -0.31 20.69 16.68
CA ALA A 380 -1.10 21.29 17.75
C ALA A 380 -1.95 20.20 18.45
N ALA A 381 -2.34 20.46 19.70
CA ALA A 381 -3.11 19.50 20.49
C ALA A 381 -4.39 19.05 19.77
N GLY A 382 -4.56 17.73 19.63
CA GLY A 382 -5.71 17.13 18.95
C GLY A 382 -5.68 17.22 17.43
N GLN A 383 -4.58 17.68 16.83
CA GLN A 383 -4.33 17.64 15.39
C GLN A 383 -3.39 16.48 15.03
N ARG A 384 -3.48 16.02 13.78
CA ARG A 384 -2.66 15.00 13.14
C ARG A 384 -2.43 15.37 11.66
N PRO A 385 -1.54 16.34 11.39
CA PRO A 385 -1.21 16.79 10.04
C PRO A 385 -0.39 15.75 9.27
N LEU A 386 -0.48 15.79 7.94
CA LEU A 386 0.28 14.92 7.03
C LEU A 386 1.35 15.73 6.29
N LEU A 387 2.62 15.35 6.42
CA LEU A 387 3.70 15.87 5.59
C LEU A 387 3.87 14.97 4.37
N ARG A 388 3.57 15.49 3.18
CA ARG A 388 3.77 14.77 1.93
C ARG A 388 5.06 15.23 1.28
N ILE A 389 5.94 14.28 0.99
CA ILE A 389 7.15 14.48 0.21
C ILE A 389 6.84 14.04 -1.23
N ASP A 390 6.81 15.00 -2.16
CA ASP A 390 6.57 14.77 -3.59
C ASP A 390 7.82 15.15 -4.38
N GLU A 391 8.62 14.14 -4.73
CA GLU A 391 9.89 14.34 -5.44
C GLU A 391 9.70 14.78 -6.90
N ASN A 392 8.50 14.65 -7.49
CA ASN A 392 8.23 15.22 -8.81
C ASN A 392 8.24 16.75 -8.76
N GLN A 393 7.90 17.33 -7.60
CA GLN A 393 7.93 18.77 -7.37
C GLN A 393 9.29 19.24 -6.84
N PHE A 394 10.06 18.35 -6.20
CA PHE A 394 11.41 18.63 -5.69
C PHE A 394 12.40 17.55 -6.14
N PRO A 395 12.89 17.59 -7.39
CA PRO A 395 13.88 16.63 -7.86
C PRO A 395 15.21 16.80 -7.09
N PRO A 396 15.92 15.70 -6.76
CA PRO A 396 17.18 15.78 -6.03
C PRO A 396 18.26 16.51 -6.84
N THR A 397 18.99 17.41 -6.19
CA THR A 397 20.20 18.04 -6.72
C THR A 397 21.38 17.07 -6.54
N ASP A 398 22.22 16.93 -7.56
CA ASP A 398 23.48 16.17 -7.53
C ASP A 398 23.38 14.66 -7.22
N GLY A 399 22.28 14.01 -7.64
CA GLY A 399 22.20 12.54 -7.66
C GLY A 399 22.09 11.87 -6.28
N GLU A 400 22.00 12.64 -5.20
CA GLU A 400 21.81 12.13 -3.85
C GLU A 400 20.33 12.20 -3.44
N PRO A 401 19.63 11.06 -3.31
CA PRO A 401 18.18 11.01 -3.09
C PRO A 401 17.84 11.11 -1.60
N VAL A 402 18.20 12.25 -0.99
CA VAL A 402 17.99 12.50 0.44
C VAL A 402 17.06 13.68 0.63
N VAL A 403 15.95 13.44 1.33
CA VAL A 403 14.95 14.48 1.59
C VAL A 403 15.45 15.40 2.71
N TRP A 404 15.72 14.88 3.90
CA TRP A 404 16.16 15.68 5.05
C TRP A 404 17.53 15.25 5.58
N ARG A 405 18.53 16.14 5.50
CA ARG A 405 19.87 15.94 6.03
C ARG A 405 19.99 16.58 7.42
N ILE A 406 20.60 15.84 8.34
CA ILE A 406 20.87 16.26 9.72
C ILE A 406 22.38 16.13 9.96
N GLY A 407 23.10 17.20 9.60
CA GLY A 407 24.53 17.37 9.79
C GLY A 407 24.84 18.02 11.14
N GLY A 408 24.76 17.25 12.23
CA GLY A 408 24.85 17.79 13.59
C GLY A 408 23.57 18.53 14.03
N GLY A 409 23.37 18.70 15.34
CA GLY A 409 22.12 19.23 15.90
C GLY A 409 21.04 18.14 16.04
N GLN A 410 19.76 18.53 16.16
CA GLN A 410 18.66 17.57 16.43
C GLN A 410 17.35 17.97 15.74
N LEU A 411 16.74 17.06 15.00
CA LEU A 411 15.37 17.20 14.51
C LEU A 411 14.40 16.45 15.42
N THR A 412 13.35 17.12 15.90
CA THR A 412 12.28 16.52 16.71
C THR A 412 10.95 16.62 15.97
N LEU A 413 10.26 15.49 15.81
CA LEU A 413 8.96 15.38 15.15
C LEU A 413 7.93 14.81 16.12
N GLU A 414 6.81 15.50 16.34
CA GLU A 414 5.81 15.10 17.34
C GLU A 414 4.37 15.15 16.83
N GLY A 415 3.66 14.02 16.82
CA GLY A 415 2.23 13.95 16.50
C GLY A 415 1.89 14.17 15.02
N ILE A 416 2.83 13.89 14.11
CA ILE A 416 2.72 14.19 12.68
C ILE A 416 2.82 12.88 11.89
N ASP A 417 2.06 12.75 10.80
CA ASP A 417 2.26 11.66 9.83
C ASP A 417 3.10 12.14 8.64
N ILE A 418 3.95 11.27 8.09
CA ILE A 418 4.82 11.56 6.94
C ILE A 418 4.60 10.50 5.88
N ARG A 419 4.44 10.96 4.63
CA ARG A 419 4.27 10.10 3.47
C ARG A 419 5.28 10.45 2.38
N LEU A 420 5.98 9.43 1.91
CA LEU A 420 6.82 9.49 0.72
C LEU A 420 6.08 8.84 -0.46
N ASP A 421 5.83 9.63 -1.50
CA ASP A 421 5.27 9.15 -2.76
C ASP A 421 6.42 8.80 -3.73
N GLY A 422 6.46 7.56 -4.23
CA GLY A 422 7.53 7.11 -5.12
C GLY A 422 7.51 7.75 -6.52
N ARG A 423 8.69 8.04 -7.06
CA ARG A 423 8.91 8.53 -8.43
C ARG A 423 8.85 7.42 -9.49
N ALA A 424 8.17 7.65 -10.61
CA ALA A 424 8.06 6.73 -11.75
C ALA A 424 9.39 6.53 -12.53
N ASP A 425 10.32 7.48 -12.41
CA ASP A 425 11.56 7.50 -13.20
C ASP A 425 12.76 6.92 -12.44
N SER A 426 13.52 6.10 -13.17
CA SER A 426 14.70 5.34 -12.79
C SER A 426 15.88 6.22 -12.35
N VAL A 427 15.92 6.65 -11.08
CA VAL A 427 17.18 7.07 -10.46
C VAL A 427 17.85 5.83 -9.87
N ILE A 428 19.06 5.52 -10.36
CA ILE A 428 19.90 4.42 -9.87
C ILE A 428 20.44 4.82 -8.48
N GLY A 429 19.89 4.29 -7.38
CA GLY A 429 20.42 4.49 -6.01
C GLY A 429 19.40 4.23 -4.88
N ARG A 430 19.88 4.04 -3.63
CA ARG A 430 19.01 3.88 -2.44
C ARG A 430 18.50 5.25 -1.97
N ARG A 431 17.17 5.44 -1.89
CA ARG A 431 16.53 6.70 -1.42
C ARG A 431 16.43 6.74 0.10
N SER A 432 16.48 7.92 0.73
CA SER A 432 16.35 8.07 2.20
C SER A 432 15.51 9.28 2.61
N ILE A 433 14.53 9.10 3.51
CA ILE A 433 13.79 10.24 4.07
C ILE A 433 14.71 11.09 4.95
N PHE A 434 15.41 10.45 5.89
CA PHE A 434 16.35 11.10 6.80
C PHE A 434 17.76 10.60 6.53
N GLN A 435 18.71 11.51 6.35
CA GLN A 435 20.15 11.20 6.40
C GLN A 435 20.75 11.88 7.63
N ILE A 436 21.33 11.08 8.52
CA ILE A 436 21.93 11.56 9.76
C ILE A 436 23.45 11.43 9.65
N ALA A 437 24.15 12.55 9.71
CA ALA A 437 25.61 12.55 9.80
C ALA A 437 26.07 12.33 11.25
N SER A 438 27.35 12.01 11.44
CA SER A 438 27.94 11.85 12.78
C SER A 438 27.64 13.04 13.69
N GLY A 439 27.14 12.76 14.90
CA GLY A 439 26.72 13.79 15.87
C GLY A 439 25.33 14.42 15.63
N GLY A 440 24.59 14.02 14.59
CA GLY A 440 23.20 14.40 14.39
C GLY A 440 22.22 13.54 15.21
N GLY A 441 21.08 14.14 15.59
CA GLY A 441 19.99 13.49 16.32
C GLY A 441 18.65 13.56 15.59
N LEU A 442 17.89 12.48 15.61
CA LEU A 442 16.49 12.43 15.18
C LEU A 442 15.63 11.90 16.33
N ILE A 443 14.59 12.63 16.71
CA ILE A 443 13.59 12.21 17.68
C ILE A 443 12.22 12.24 17.02
N CYS A 444 11.53 11.10 17.00
CA CYS A 444 10.15 10.98 16.53
C CYS A 444 9.25 10.51 17.68
N ARG A 445 8.16 11.23 17.94
CA ARG A 445 7.16 10.87 18.97
C ARG A 445 5.77 10.84 18.38
N ASN A 446 5.08 9.71 18.48
CA ASN A 446 3.72 9.52 17.94
C ASN A 446 3.65 9.91 16.45
N VAL A 447 4.55 9.36 15.64
CA VAL A 447 4.70 9.66 14.21
C VAL A 447 4.30 8.45 13.38
N GLY A 448 3.45 8.65 12.37
CA GLY A 448 3.19 7.67 11.32
C GLY A 448 4.10 7.89 10.12
N LEU A 449 4.73 6.84 9.61
CA LEU A 449 5.63 6.88 8.45
C LEU A 449 5.12 5.89 7.40
N ALA A 450 4.80 6.38 6.20
CA ALA A 450 4.34 5.58 5.09
C ALA A 450 5.20 5.79 3.84
N ILE A 451 5.79 4.71 3.31
CA ILE A 451 6.47 4.73 2.00
C ILE A 451 5.62 3.96 1.00
N THR A 452 5.20 4.64 -0.06
CA THR A 452 4.43 4.01 -1.15
C THR A 452 5.29 3.82 -2.40
N ALA A 453 5.26 2.61 -2.96
CA ALA A 453 5.95 2.30 -4.20
C ALA A 453 5.46 3.20 -5.35
N ALA A 454 6.37 3.57 -6.24
CA ALA A 454 6.03 4.34 -7.42
C ALA A 454 5.06 3.56 -8.31
N ALA A 455 3.94 4.19 -8.68
CA ALA A 455 3.03 3.62 -9.66
C ALA A 455 3.68 3.73 -11.06
N GLY A 456 4.36 2.67 -11.49
CA GLY A 456 4.88 2.51 -12.85
C GLY A 456 6.35 2.86 -13.01
N GLY A 457 7.22 1.86 -12.90
CA GLY A 457 8.62 1.89 -13.33
C GLY A 457 8.98 0.51 -13.89
N GLN A 458 9.70 0.47 -15.02
CA GLN A 458 10.13 -0.76 -15.68
C GLN A 458 11.05 -1.57 -14.75
N GLU A 459 10.71 -2.84 -14.50
CA GLU A 459 11.59 -3.81 -13.82
C GLU A 459 12.75 -4.18 -14.74
N ASN A 460 13.85 -3.45 -14.63
CA ASN A 460 15.12 -3.82 -15.25
C ASN A 460 16.31 -3.32 -14.41
N VAL A 461 16.32 -3.67 -13.12
CA VAL A 461 17.53 -3.63 -12.27
C VAL A 461 17.43 -4.77 -11.26
N ASN A 462 18.48 -5.59 -11.13
CA ASN A 462 18.58 -6.72 -10.19
C ASN A 462 17.95 -6.41 -8.81
N GLU A 463 16.80 -7.02 -8.53
CA GLU A 463 15.79 -6.47 -7.62
C GLU A 463 15.87 -7.00 -6.18
N THR A 464 17.07 -7.23 -5.65
CA THR A 464 17.27 -7.68 -4.24
C THR A 464 18.08 -6.74 -3.36
N THR A 465 18.54 -5.56 -3.85
CA THR A 465 19.55 -4.78 -3.10
C THR A 465 19.27 -3.30 -2.86
N LEU A 466 18.29 -2.69 -3.54
CA LEU A 466 18.09 -1.24 -3.50
C LEU A 466 16.64 -0.88 -3.11
N ARG A 467 16.28 -1.11 -1.84
CA ARG A 467 15.05 -0.58 -1.24
C ARG A 467 15.28 0.84 -0.72
N ASP A 468 14.21 1.61 -0.65
CA ASP A 468 14.22 2.91 0.02
C ASP A 468 14.45 2.74 1.51
N ARG A 469 15.00 3.76 2.14
CA ARG A 469 15.34 3.79 3.56
C ARG A 469 14.55 4.88 4.26
N ILE A 470 14.06 4.60 5.47
CA ILE A 470 13.49 5.66 6.30
C ILE A 470 14.63 6.52 6.84
N VAL A 471 15.61 5.90 7.50
CA VAL A 471 16.79 6.57 8.04
C VAL A 471 18.04 5.96 7.44
N THR A 472 18.97 6.80 7.00
CA THR A 472 20.33 6.41 6.62
C THR A 472 21.34 7.18 7.45
N LEU A 473 22.32 6.47 8.00
CA LEU A 473 23.46 7.09 8.64
C LEU A 473 24.62 7.10 7.66
N SER A 474 25.24 8.27 7.48
CA SER A 474 26.43 8.42 6.64
C SER A 474 27.49 9.18 7.41
N ALA A 475 28.76 8.78 7.30
CA ALA A 475 29.82 9.73 7.62
C ALA A 475 29.82 10.82 6.53
N ALA A 476 29.90 12.09 6.91
CA ALA A 476 30.07 13.15 5.92
C ALA A 476 31.39 12.91 5.16
N PRO A 477 31.47 13.13 3.84
CA PRO A 477 32.76 13.25 3.19
C PRO A 477 33.54 14.38 3.86
N PRO A 478 34.86 14.25 4.09
CA PRO A 478 35.64 15.35 4.61
C PRO A 478 35.49 16.52 3.65
N GLU A 479 35.07 17.69 4.16
CA GLU A 479 35.11 18.92 3.39
C GLU A 479 36.55 19.09 2.89
N GLU A 480 36.74 19.18 1.56
CA GLU A 480 38.02 19.53 0.96
C GLU A 480 38.38 20.97 1.40
N SER A 481 39.04 21.05 2.55
CA SER A 481 39.83 22.20 2.94
C SER A 481 40.98 22.29 1.93
N THR A 482 40.84 23.19 0.97
CA THR A 482 41.95 23.73 0.20
C THR A 482 42.95 24.37 1.15
N ALA A 483 43.94 23.59 1.58
CA ALA A 483 45.13 24.09 2.24
C ALA A 483 46.32 23.28 1.71
N GLU A 484 47.06 23.90 0.79
CA GLU A 484 48.41 23.50 0.44
C GLU A 484 49.26 23.42 1.72
N GLY A 485 50.04 22.33 1.88
CA GLY A 485 51.16 22.37 2.81
C GLY A 485 51.61 21.04 3.43
N THR A 486 52.72 20.55 2.90
CA THR A 486 53.80 19.80 3.59
C THR A 486 53.56 18.35 4.03
N GLU A 487 54.26 17.46 3.33
CA GLU A 487 54.61 16.10 3.77
C GLU A 487 55.27 16.11 5.15
N THR A 488 54.79 15.25 6.07
CA THR A 488 55.64 14.60 7.07
C THR A 488 55.14 13.19 7.37
N ASN A 489 56.12 12.33 7.61
CA ASN A 489 56.09 10.87 7.67
C ASN A 489 55.72 10.38 9.09
N GLY A 490 54.97 9.28 9.19
CA GLY A 490 55.08 8.33 10.30
C GLY A 490 54.11 8.47 11.50
N GLN A 491 53.34 7.38 11.70
CA GLN A 491 52.84 6.87 12.99
C GLN A 491 51.83 7.71 13.78
N GLN A 492 50.55 7.52 13.45
CA GLN A 492 49.41 7.25 14.35
C GLN A 492 48.16 7.58 13.54
N GLN A 493 47.56 6.59 12.86
CA GLN A 493 46.20 6.74 12.38
C GLN A 493 45.30 6.73 13.61
N ASN A 494 45.00 7.95 14.09
CA ASN A 494 44.00 8.23 15.11
C ASN A 494 42.73 7.43 14.81
N GLU A 495 42.32 6.59 15.75
CA GLU A 495 40.94 6.10 15.83
C GLU A 495 40.05 7.34 15.96
N VAL A 496 39.50 7.79 14.83
CA VAL A 496 38.49 8.86 14.83
C VAL A 496 37.27 8.26 15.52
N SER A 497 37.15 8.52 16.82
CA SER A 497 35.94 8.28 17.60
C SER A 497 34.83 9.19 17.04
N SER A 498 34.16 8.72 16.00
CA SER A 498 32.99 9.41 15.45
C SER A 498 31.84 9.25 16.44
N ILE A 499 31.28 10.35 16.94
CA ILE A 499 30.08 10.32 17.79
C ILE A 499 28.95 9.67 16.97
N PRO A 500 28.32 8.59 17.47
CA PRO A 500 27.29 7.88 16.72
C PRO A 500 26.08 8.80 16.48
N GLY A 501 25.44 8.65 15.33
CA GLY A 501 24.14 9.26 15.08
C GLY A 501 23.12 8.71 16.07
N ARG A 502 22.25 9.57 16.60
CA ARG A 502 21.25 9.20 17.60
C ARG A 502 19.85 9.23 17.00
N VAL A 503 19.12 8.12 17.14
CA VAL A 503 17.74 8.00 16.69
C VAL A 503 16.88 7.57 17.86
N GLU A 504 15.86 8.35 18.19
CA GLU A 504 14.85 8.01 19.19
C GLU A 504 13.48 7.94 18.53
N MET A 505 12.79 6.81 18.67
CA MET A 505 11.48 6.54 18.11
C MET A 505 10.54 6.14 19.25
N ILE A 506 9.53 6.97 19.56
CA ILE A 506 8.54 6.72 20.61
C ILE A 506 7.15 6.65 19.98
N ASP A 507 6.46 5.53 20.12
CA ASP A 507 5.12 5.29 19.54
C ASP A 507 5.06 5.58 18.03
N VAL A 508 6.13 5.20 17.32
CA VAL A 508 6.26 5.39 15.87
C VAL A 508 5.71 4.18 15.13
N PHE A 509 4.97 4.42 14.04
CA PHE A 509 4.47 3.37 13.15
C PHE A 509 5.02 3.52 11.75
N VAL A 510 5.83 2.56 11.29
CA VAL A 510 6.38 2.54 9.92
C VAL A 510 5.65 1.49 9.09
N ASN A 511 5.15 1.85 7.92
CA ASN A 511 4.52 0.91 6.99
C ASN A 511 4.99 1.17 5.55
N GLY A 512 5.30 0.12 4.77
CA GLY A 512 5.54 0.27 3.33
C GLY A 512 6.68 -0.57 2.75
N GLU A 513 7.06 -0.25 1.52
CA GLU A 513 8.14 -0.91 0.77
C GLU A 513 9.50 -0.24 1.04
N ALA A 514 10.04 -0.45 2.24
CA ALA A 514 11.30 0.18 2.64
C ALA A 514 12.10 -0.67 3.63
N THR A 515 13.37 -0.30 3.80
CA THR A 515 14.20 -0.67 4.95
C THR A 515 14.11 0.45 6.00
N VAL A 516 13.98 0.10 7.28
CA VAL A 516 13.79 1.12 8.33
C VAL A 516 15.09 1.90 8.56
N CYS A 517 16.22 1.23 8.75
CA CYS A 517 17.50 1.87 9.02
C CYS A 517 18.61 1.30 8.13
N GLY A 518 19.34 2.18 7.45
CA GLY A 518 20.59 1.89 6.77
C GLY A 518 21.78 2.52 7.47
N VAL A 519 22.91 1.83 7.50
CA VAL A 519 24.19 2.40 7.96
C VAL A 519 25.20 2.30 6.82
N ASP A 520 25.56 3.45 6.28
CA ASP A 520 26.52 3.61 5.20
C ASP A 520 27.82 4.18 5.77
N GLY A 521 28.88 3.39 5.73
CA GLY A 521 30.22 3.82 6.11
C GLY A 521 30.55 3.65 7.61
N PRO A 522 31.51 4.44 8.15
CA PRO A 522 32.11 4.19 9.47
C PRO A 522 31.27 4.73 10.62
N ALA A 523 30.13 5.36 10.32
CA ALA A 523 29.28 5.98 11.31
C ALA A 523 28.67 4.92 12.24
N GLY A 524 28.82 5.12 13.56
CA GLY A 524 28.07 4.35 14.54
C GLY A 524 26.61 4.78 14.62
N LEU A 525 25.72 3.85 14.97
CA LEU A 525 24.30 4.07 15.21
C LEU A 525 23.97 3.82 16.68
N SER A 526 23.24 4.74 17.30
CA SER A 526 22.52 4.50 18.55
C SER A 526 21.03 4.74 18.32
N LEU A 527 20.25 3.65 18.28
CA LEU A 527 18.81 3.68 18.05
C LEU A 527 18.05 3.19 19.29
N GLU A 528 17.15 4.03 19.79
CA GLU A 528 16.19 3.68 20.83
C GLU A 528 14.77 3.70 20.24
N TRP A 529 14.03 2.61 20.40
CA TRP A 529 12.65 2.47 19.93
C TRP A 529 11.76 1.99 21.07
N ARG A 530 10.72 2.76 21.40
CA ARG A 530 9.78 2.46 22.49
C ARG A 530 8.34 2.57 22.01
N GLY A 531 7.58 1.48 22.04
CA GLY A 531 6.18 1.46 21.57
C GLY A 531 6.04 1.56 20.04
N GLY A 532 4.82 1.39 19.54
CA GLY A 532 4.54 1.36 18.11
C GLY A 532 5.09 0.11 17.39
N GLY A 533 5.62 0.29 16.17
CA GLY A 533 6.16 -0.81 15.39
C GLY A 533 6.46 -0.50 13.93
N ALA A 534 7.01 -1.48 13.21
CA ALA A 534 7.26 -1.39 11.78
C ALA A 534 6.68 -2.61 11.05
N THR A 535 5.95 -2.40 9.95
CA THR A 535 5.51 -3.44 9.02
C THR A 535 6.04 -3.11 7.63
N VAL A 536 7.16 -3.72 7.27
CA VAL A 536 7.90 -3.39 6.04
C VAL A 536 8.17 -4.62 5.19
N VAL A 537 8.24 -4.41 3.87
CA VAL A 537 8.73 -5.46 2.95
C VAL A 537 10.22 -5.67 3.12
N GLY A 538 10.99 -4.59 3.27
CA GLY A 538 12.45 -4.66 3.48
C GLY A 538 12.83 -5.10 4.89
N ARG A 539 14.02 -4.65 5.32
CA ARG A 539 14.60 -5.02 6.62
C ARG A 539 14.37 -3.94 7.67
N PHE A 540 14.52 -4.29 8.94
CA PHE A 540 14.64 -3.26 9.97
C PHE A 540 16.02 -2.58 9.90
N LEU A 541 17.09 -3.35 9.75
CA LEU A 541 18.46 -2.84 9.71
C LEU A 541 19.24 -3.43 8.52
N ASP A 542 19.96 -2.58 7.80
CA ASP A 542 20.89 -2.96 6.73
C ASP A 542 22.21 -2.19 6.88
N VAL A 543 23.30 -2.92 7.09
CA VAL A 543 24.64 -2.36 7.34
C VAL A 543 25.59 -2.89 6.28
N ASP A 544 26.20 -1.97 5.52
CA ASP A 544 27.21 -2.33 4.53
C ASP A 544 28.63 -2.10 5.07
N GLY A 545 29.53 -3.03 4.76
CA GLY A 545 30.91 -3.03 5.24
C GLY A 545 31.78 -2.01 4.51
N LEU A 546 32.82 -1.54 5.20
CA LEU A 546 33.76 -0.56 4.68
C LEU A 546 35.10 -1.17 4.25
N PRO A 547 35.75 -0.60 3.22
CA PRO A 547 37.11 -0.97 2.82
C PRO A 547 38.20 -0.44 3.76
N SER A 548 37.91 0.41 4.76
CA SER A 548 38.90 0.91 5.72
C SER A 548 38.25 1.42 7.02
N GLY A 549 38.82 1.09 8.19
CA GLY A 549 38.39 1.59 9.51
C GLY A 549 38.04 0.49 10.53
N VAL A 550 37.49 0.89 11.68
CA VAL A 550 36.78 -0.02 12.61
C VAL A 550 35.37 -0.20 12.06
N GLY A 551 34.85 -1.44 12.04
CA GLY A 551 33.47 -1.69 11.59
C GLY A 551 32.47 -0.89 12.42
N PRO A 552 31.36 -0.42 11.83
CA PRO A 552 30.41 0.42 12.54
C PRO A 552 29.83 -0.34 13.74
N LEU A 553 29.73 0.36 14.88
CA LEU A 553 29.02 -0.12 16.06
C LEU A 553 27.55 0.31 15.95
N VAL A 554 26.64 -0.66 15.93
CA VAL A 554 25.21 -0.46 15.93
C VAL A 554 24.64 -0.87 17.27
N GLY A 555 24.22 0.11 18.06
CA GLY A 555 23.50 -0.09 19.31
C GLY A 555 21.99 0.05 19.11
N LEU A 556 21.23 -1.02 19.37
CA LEU A 556 19.78 -1.04 19.33
C LEU A 556 19.20 -1.24 20.74
N ARG A 557 18.25 -0.39 21.13
CA ARG A 557 17.42 -0.58 22.32
C ARG A 557 15.96 -0.55 21.91
N LEU A 558 15.30 -1.70 21.94
CA LEU A 558 13.92 -1.88 21.48
C LEU A 558 13.04 -2.29 22.67
N GLU A 559 11.94 -1.57 22.88
CA GLU A 559 11.02 -1.83 23.99
C GLU A 559 9.55 -1.79 23.54
N ALA A 560 8.78 -2.82 23.90
CA ALA A 560 7.32 -2.87 23.75
C ALA A 560 6.80 -2.55 22.33
N ALA A 561 7.56 -2.92 21.29
CA ALA A 561 7.22 -2.65 19.89
C ALA A 561 7.07 -3.93 19.06
N THR A 562 6.36 -3.86 17.94
CA THR A 562 6.20 -4.98 17.00
C THR A 562 6.89 -4.68 15.67
N PHE A 563 7.78 -5.57 15.23
CA PHE A 563 8.45 -5.45 13.94
C PHE A 563 8.12 -6.65 13.06
N ALA A 564 7.56 -6.39 11.88
CA ALA A 564 7.28 -7.35 10.84
C ALA A 564 8.07 -6.99 9.59
N CYS A 565 9.13 -7.75 9.30
CA CYS A 565 10.08 -7.46 8.22
C CYS A 565 10.14 -8.68 7.30
N GLN A 566 9.73 -8.54 6.02
CA GLN A 566 9.63 -9.70 5.13
C GLN A 566 10.98 -10.19 4.61
N GLU A 567 11.94 -9.30 4.39
CA GLU A 567 13.28 -9.63 3.89
C GLU A 567 14.29 -9.91 5.02
N GLY A 568 13.86 -10.03 6.28
CA GLY A 568 14.74 -10.26 7.44
C GLY A 568 14.76 -9.08 8.40
N PHE A 569 15.19 -9.30 9.65
CA PHE A 569 15.25 -8.19 10.61
C PHE A 569 16.53 -7.35 10.43
N ALA A 570 17.71 -7.97 10.45
CA ALA A 570 18.98 -7.28 10.24
C ALA A 570 19.85 -7.97 9.16
N ARG A 571 20.57 -7.18 8.36
CA ARG A 571 21.66 -7.63 7.49
C ARG A 571 22.95 -6.90 7.86
N LEU A 572 24.02 -7.66 8.12
CA LEU A 572 25.35 -7.16 8.43
C LEU A 572 26.33 -7.67 7.37
N ALA A 573 26.77 -6.80 6.47
CA ALA A 573 27.73 -7.16 5.43
C ALA A 573 29.14 -6.67 5.76
N ASP A 574 30.17 -7.49 5.52
CA ASP A 574 31.57 -7.02 5.52
C ASP A 574 31.99 -6.53 4.12
N SER A 575 33.14 -5.84 4.06
CA SER A 575 33.73 -5.46 2.78
C SER A 575 34.55 -6.63 2.20
N PRO A 576 34.36 -6.99 0.91
CA PRO A 576 35.16 -8.02 0.26
C PRO A 576 36.66 -7.72 0.21
N THR A 577 37.04 -6.44 0.33
CA THR A 577 38.42 -5.97 0.20
C THR A 577 39.16 -5.87 1.54
N GLN A 578 38.44 -5.79 2.66
CA GLN A 578 39.00 -5.80 4.02
C GLN A 578 38.02 -6.43 5.00
N ILE A 579 38.47 -7.49 5.70
CA ILE A 579 37.67 -8.25 6.66
C ILE A 579 37.49 -7.44 7.96
N ARG A 580 36.42 -6.64 8.00
CA ARG A 580 35.97 -5.90 9.19
C ARG A 580 34.47 -6.09 9.35
N VAL A 581 34.11 -6.94 10.31
CA VAL A 581 32.71 -7.29 10.59
C VAL A 581 32.02 -6.16 11.37
N PRO A 582 30.85 -5.66 10.91
CA PRO A 582 30.03 -4.72 11.68
C PRO A 582 29.61 -5.31 13.03
N ARG A 583 29.62 -4.49 14.09
CA ARG A 583 29.21 -4.93 15.44
C ARG A 583 27.79 -4.51 15.74
N LEU A 584 26.99 -5.44 16.26
CA LEU A 584 25.61 -5.22 16.66
C LEU A 584 25.45 -5.50 18.16
N GLU A 585 25.03 -4.50 18.92
CA GLU A 585 24.64 -4.62 20.32
C GLU A 585 23.14 -4.33 20.43
N ALA A 586 22.32 -5.36 20.63
CA ALA A 586 20.88 -5.25 20.69
C ALA A 586 20.35 -5.60 22.09
N VAL A 587 19.55 -4.72 22.66
CA VAL A 587 18.74 -4.96 23.86
C VAL A 587 17.28 -4.89 23.45
N VAL A 588 16.59 -6.02 23.55
CA VAL A 588 15.19 -6.16 23.16
C VAL A 588 14.36 -6.52 24.38
N GLU A 589 13.32 -5.75 24.66
CA GLU A 589 12.45 -5.94 25.81
C GLU A 589 10.98 -5.91 25.40
N ARG A 590 10.23 -6.98 25.71
CA ARG A 590 8.78 -7.09 25.42
C ARG A 590 8.40 -6.79 23.96
N CYS A 591 9.31 -7.02 23.02
CA CYS A 591 9.04 -6.80 21.59
C CYS A 591 8.52 -8.08 20.91
N ARG A 592 7.79 -7.91 19.80
CA ARG A 592 7.40 -9.01 18.92
C ARG A 592 8.11 -8.85 17.58
N LEU A 593 8.88 -9.86 17.19
CA LEU A 593 9.67 -9.88 15.96
C LEU A 593 9.10 -10.96 15.04
N LEU A 594 8.52 -10.53 13.92
CA LEU A 594 7.87 -11.36 12.91
C LEU A 594 8.73 -11.35 11.65
N VAL A 595 9.45 -12.45 11.41
CA VAL A 595 10.35 -12.60 10.26
C VAL A 595 10.00 -13.91 9.56
N PRO A 596 9.41 -13.91 8.35
CA PRO A 596 8.96 -15.13 7.71
C PRO A 596 10.14 -15.96 7.18
N GLU A 597 10.02 -17.29 7.20
CA GLU A 597 10.96 -18.17 6.50
C GLU A 597 10.91 -17.90 4.98
N PRO A 598 12.07 -17.90 4.27
CA PRO A 598 13.41 -18.30 4.72
C PRO A 598 14.28 -17.15 5.26
N ALA A 599 13.71 -15.98 5.55
CA ALA A 599 14.50 -14.81 5.94
C ALA A 599 15.04 -14.97 7.37
N ALA A 600 16.31 -14.64 7.55
CA ALA A 600 16.96 -14.72 8.86
C ALA A 600 16.61 -13.52 9.74
N LEU A 601 16.51 -13.75 11.05
CA LEU A 601 16.50 -12.67 12.05
C LEU A 601 17.75 -11.78 11.88
N ILE A 602 18.93 -12.38 11.77
CA ILE A 602 20.19 -11.66 11.51
C ILE A 602 20.92 -12.40 10.40
N GLU A 603 21.06 -11.76 9.26
CA GLU A 603 21.85 -12.25 8.14
C GLU A 603 23.24 -11.61 8.18
N GLN A 604 24.28 -12.43 8.08
CA GLN A 604 25.67 -12.00 8.05
C GLN A 604 26.27 -12.40 6.72
N VAL A 605 26.78 -11.42 5.95
CA VAL A 605 27.19 -11.61 4.55
C VAL A 605 28.61 -11.13 4.36
N GLY A 606 29.50 -12.01 3.89
CA GLY A 606 30.85 -11.59 3.55
C GLY A 606 31.87 -12.71 3.56
N VAL A 607 33.14 -12.33 3.70
CA VAL A 607 34.29 -13.24 3.56
C VAL A 607 35.05 -13.48 4.89
N ALA A 608 34.61 -12.88 5.99
CA ALA A 608 35.14 -13.17 7.32
C ALA A 608 34.86 -14.61 7.77
N GLU A 609 35.70 -15.11 8.67
CA GLU A 609 35.49 -16.40 9.34
C GLU A 609 34.21 -16.37 10.21
N PRO A 610 33.44 -17.47 10.29
CA PRO A 610 32.19 -17.53 11.06
C PRO A 610 32.32 -17.11 12.54
N GLU A 611 33.46 -17.35 13.19
CA GLU A 611 33.67 -16.96 14.59
C GLU A 611 33.73 -15.43 14.76
N ALA A 612 34.25 -14.72 13.76
CA ALA A 612 34.30 -13.25 13.78
C ALA A 612 32.88 -12.66 13.71
N TYR A 613 32.00 -13.31 12.95
CA TYR A 613 30.60 -12.95 12.84
C TYR A 613 29.82 -13.23 14.14
N GLN A 614 30.03 -14.39 14.76
CA GLN A 614 29.40 -14.71 16.04
C GLN A 614 29.83 -13.75 17.16
N ALA A 615 31.12 -13.40 17.22
CA ALA A 615 31.64 -12.46 18.22
C ALA A 615 31.18 -11.01 18.00
N ALA A 616 30.71 -10.66 16.80
CA ALA A 616 30.29 -9.32 16.45
C ALA A 616 28.83 -9.00 16.84
N VAL A 617 28.03 -10.01 17.19
CA VAL A 617 26.62 -9.84 17.59
C VAL A 617 26.45 -10.14 19.07
N ASN A 618 26.04 -9.13 19.82
CA ASN A 618 25.58 -9.26 21.19
C ASN A 618 24.09 -8.96 21.27
N TRP A 619 23.27 -9.98 21.48
CA TRP A 619 21.82 -9.87 21.50
C TRP A 619 21.27 -10.28 22.87
N MET A 620 20.70 -9.33 23.60
CA MET A 620 20.04 -9.55 24.89
C MET A 620 18.54 -9.37 24.73
N ASP A 621 17.79 -10.45 24.96
CA ASP A 621 16.33 -10.42 24.95
C ASP A 621 15.72 -10.63 26.35
N ARG A 622 14.75 -9.78 26.69
CA ARG A 622 13.93 -9.82 27.89
C ARG A 622 12.45 -9.85 27.51
N LEU A 623 11.84 -11.04 27.58
CA LEU A 623 10.41 -11.23 27.32
C LEU A 623 9.97 -10.90 25.87
N GLY A 624 10.90 -10.89 24.91
CA GLY A 624 10.58 -10.84 23.50
C GLY A 624 9.90 -12.11 23.00
N ARG A 625 9.15 -11.99 21.90
CA ARG A 625 8.59 -13.11 21.16
C ARG A 625 9.06 -13.05 19.72
N TYR A 626 9.68 -14.13 19.26
CA TYR A 626 10.05 -14.30 17.86
C TYR A 626 9.10 -15.29 17.19
N GLU A 627 8.65 -14.96 15.99
CA GLU A 627 7.92 -15.88 15.12
C GLU A 627 8.60 -15.84 13.75
N GLY A 628 9.28 -16.93 13.37
CA GLY A 628 10.18 -16.97 12.23
C GLY A 628 11.35 -17.94 12.38
N SER A 629 12.27 -17.96 11.39
CA SER A 629 13.57 -18.65 11.45
C SER A 629 14.66 -17.87 12.16
#